data_AF-A0A1G5T1D9-F1
#
_entry.id   AF-A0A1G5T1D9-F1
#
_cell.length_a   1.000
_cell.length_b   1.000
_cell.length_c   1.000
_cell.angle_alpha   90.00
_cell.angle_beta   90.00
_cell.angle_gamma   90.00
#
_symmetry.space_group_name_H-M   'P 1'
#
loop_
_entity.id
_entity.type
_entity.pdbx_description
1 polymer ?
#
loop_
_entity_poly.entity_id
_entity_poly.type
_entity_poly.pdbx_seq_one_letter_code
_entity_poly.pdbx_strand_id
1 'polypeptide(L)'
;MADASANPAFVGLSNGTHAVIEKLLSDIHAAGEWTDEHEALLAAWRASRVDAAKDEWRWWVGAVDDDSYAEDFATRDEAIAAGPAHAEEGCFQIIEARFWADNVKDGAEITDFADCRNHEILEVF
;
A
#
# COMPACT_ATOMS: atom_id res chain seq x y z
N MET A 1 -10.97 -10.99 -5.25
CA MET A 1 -10.91 -9.55 -4.97
C MET A 1 -12.25 -8.93 -5.36
N ALA A 2 -12.93 -8.28 -4.41
CA ALA A 2 -14.17 -7.56 -4.72
C ALA A 2 -13.84 -6.33 -5.57
N ASP A 3 -14.68 -6.04 -6.56
CA ASP A 3 -14.60 -4.82 -7.37
C ASP A 3 -14.89 -3.61 -6.47
N ALA A 4 -13.84 -3.03 -5.89
CA ALA A 4 -13.92 -1.83 -5.07
C ALA A 4 -14.10 -0.61 -5.99
N SER A 5 -15.23 -0.58 -6.71
CA SER A 5 -15.63 0.59 -7.47
C SER A 5 -15.76 1.79 -6.54
N ALA A 6 -15.25 2.95 -6.93
CA ALA A 6 -15.36 4.18 -6.14
C ALA A 6 -16.83 4.43 -5.74
N ASN A 7 -17.10 4.47 -4.43
CA ASN A 7 -18.45 4.76 -3.97
C ASN A 7 -18.75 6.24 -4.28
N PRO A 8 -19.84 6.54 -5.02
CA PRO A 8 -20.18 7.92 -5.39
C PRO A 8 -20.39 8.84 -4.18
N ALA A 9 -20.66 8.30 -2.99
CA ALA A 9 -20.77 9.05 -1.76
C ALA A 9 -19.46 9.72 -1.30
N PHE A 10 -18.31 9.24 -1.78
CA PHE A 10 -16.99 9.74 -1.38
C PHE A 10 -16.27 10.57 -2.45
N VAL A 11 -16.82 10.63 -3.67
CA VAL A 11 -16.21 11.37 -4.78
C VAL A 11 -16.40 12.88 -4.58
N GLY A 12 -15.32 13.66 -4.71
CA GLY A 12 -15.35 15.12 -4.62
C GLY A 12 -15.43 15.67 -3.19
N LEU A 13 -15.23 14.82 -2.18
CA LEU A 13 -15.13 15.26 -0.79
C LEU A 13 -13.91 16.15 -0.58
N SER A 14 -14.01 17.07 0.39
CA SER A 14 -12.89 17.93 0.77
C SER A 14 -11.83 17.14 1.53
N ASN A 15 -10.57 17.58 1.50
CA ASN A 15 -9.49 16.99 2.30
C ASN A 15 -9.83 16.92 3.80
N GLY A 16 -10.55 17.92 4.33
CA GLY A 16 -11.00 17.92 5.72
C GLY A 16 -12.04 16.83 6.01
N THR A 17 -12.89 16.49 5.03
CA THR A 17 -13.86 15.39 5.16
C THR A 17 -13.17 14.03 5.12
N HIS A 18 -12.16 13.86 4.26
CA HIS A 18 -11.35 12.64 4.26
C HIS A 18 -10.66 12.40 5.60
N ALA A 19 -10.04 13.43 6.19
CA ALA A 19 -9.39 13.32 7.51
C ALA A 19 -10.37 12.91 8.63
N VAL A 20 -11.63 13.34 8.56
CA VAL A 20 -12.66 12.95 9.53
C VAL A 20 -13.07 11.48 9.36
N ILE A 21 -13.23 11.02 8.12
CA ILE A 21 -13.55 9.62 7.83
C ILE A 21 -12.41 8.70 8.30
N GLU A 22 -11.16 9.09 8.02
CA GLU A 22 -9.95 8.39 8.48
C GLU A 22 -9.90 8.24 10.00
N LYS A 23 -10.16 9.35 10.71
CA LYS A 23 -10.22 9.33 12.18
C LYS A 23 -11.33 8.41 12.70
N LEU A 24 -12.52 8.47 12.11
CA LEU A 24 -13.64 7.61 12.50
C LEU A 24 -13.30 6.12 12.32
N LEU A 25 -12.70 5.75 11.20
CA LEU A 25 -12.28 4.37 10.95
C LEU A 25 -11.21 3.92 11.95
N SER A 26 -10.24 4.79 12.26
CA SER A 26 -9.21 4.52 13.25
C SER A 26 -9.80 4.32 14.65
N ASP A 27 -10.77 5.14 15.05
CA ASP A 27 -11.44 5.05 16.34
C ASP A 27 -12.26 3.74 16.45
N ILE A 28 -12.95 3.32 15.38
CA ILE A 28 -13.71 2.05 15.32
C ILE A 28 -12.76 0.85 15.44
N HIS A 29 -11.63 0.88 14.73
CA HIS A 29 -10.62 -0.17 14.81
C HIS A 29 -10.04 -0.27 16.23
N ALA A 30 -9.68 0.86 16.84
CA ALA A 30 -9.14 0.92 18.19
C ALA A 30 -10.15 0.47 19.26
N ALA A 31 -11.45 0.64 19.02
CA ALA A 31 -12.51 0.14 19.88
C ALA A 31 -12.71 -1.39 19.78
N GLY A 32 -12.07 -2.07 18.82
CA GLY A 32 -12.28 -3.49 18.55
C GLY A 32 -13.63 -3.80 17.91
N GLU A 33 -14.29 -2.79 17.34
CA GLU A 33 -15.58 -2.91 16.65
C GLU A 33 -15.42 -3.08 15.13
N TRP A 34 -14.21 -3.44 14.68
CA TRP A 34 -13.92 -3.67 13.26
C TRP A 34 -14.70 -4.87 12.73
N THR A 35 -15.30 -4.71 11.56
CA THR A 35 -16.09 -5.76 10.89
C THR A 35 -15.80 -5.75 9.39
N ASP A 36 -16.22 -6.79 8.68
CA ASP A 36 -16.09 -6.88 7.22
C ASP A 36 -16.78 -5.70 6.49
N GLU A 37 -17.82 -5.11 7.09
CA GLU A 37 -18.49 -3.92 6.55
C GLU A 37 -17.57 -2.69 6.62
N HIS A 38 -16.82 -2.54 7.70
CA HIS A 38 -15.82 -1.47 7.85
C HIS A 38 -14.64 -1.66 6.88
N GLU A 39 -14.22 -2.90 6.64
CA GLU A 39 -13.20 -3.22 5.64
C GLU A 39 -13.65 -2.83 4.23
N ALA A 40 -14.89 -3.17 3.87
CA ALA A 40 -15.48 -2.77 2.58
C ALA A 40 -15.64 -1.24 2.47
N LEU A 41 -16.00 -0.56 3.56
CA LEU A 41 -16.13 0.90 3.60
C LEU A 41 -14.76 1.59 3.43
N LEU A 42 -13.73 1.07 4.10
CA LEU A 42 -12.35 1.54 3.98
C LEU A 42 -11.85 1.38 2.53
N ALA A 43 -12.08 0.23 1.92
CA ALA A 43 -11.72 -0.02 0.51
C ALA A 43 -12.44 0.94 -0.45
N ALA A 44 -13.75 1.13 -0.27
CA ALA A 44 -14.55 2.03 -1.11
C ALA A 44 -14.16 3.52 -0.93
N TRP A 45 -13.80 3.92 0.29
CA TRP A 45 -13.31 5.25 0.59
C TRP A 45 -11.92 5.47 -0.01
N ARG A 46 -10.99 4.53 0.16
CA ARG A 46 -9.66 4.57 -0.48
C ARG A 46 -9.76 4.70 -2.00
N ALA A 47 -10.59 3.88 -2.64
CA ALA A 47 -10.83 3.92 -4.10
C ALA A 47 -11.33 5.28 -4.61
N SER A 48 -12.06 6.05 -3.79
CA SER A 48 -12.59 7.36 -4.17
C SER A 48 -11.60 8.52 -4.10
N ARG A 49 -10.48 8.36 -3.38
CA ARG A 49 -9.56 9.47 -3.08
C ARG A 49 -8.62 9.85 -4.23
N VAL A 50 -8.73 9.15 -5.37
CA VAL A 50 -7.95 9.35 -6.60
C VAL A 50 -6.43 9.41 -6.31
N ASP A 51 -5.61 9.86 -7.26
CA ASP A 51 -4.14 9.85 -7.11
C ASP A 51 -3.61 10.73 -5.97
N ALA A 52 -4.38 11.71 -5.50
CA ALA A 52 -3.96 12.65 -4.45
C ALA A 52 -3.88 12.03 -3.04
N ALA A 53 -4.44 10.84 -2.84
CA ALA A 53 -4.31 10.10 -1.58
C ALA A 53 -3.32 8.94 -1.62
N LYS A 54 -2.61 8.80 -2.73
CA LYS A 54 -1.48 7.88 -2.83
C LYS A 54 -0.21 8.67 -2.51
N ASP A 55 0.74 8.02 -1.87
CA ASP A 55 2.08 8.55 -1.69
C ASP A 55 2.83 8.60 -3.03
N GLU A 56 4.08 9.07 -3.01
CA GLU A 56 4.96 9.00 -4.17
C GLU A 56 5.25 7.55 -4.60
N TRP A 57 5.58 7.35 -5.89
CA TRP A 57 6.03 6.03 -6.36
C TRP A 57 7.37 5.72 -5.72
N ARG A 58 7.51 4.52 -5.17
CA ARG A 58 8.73 4.00 -4.56
C ARG A 58 9.01 2.61 -5.10
N TRP A 59 10.28 2.23 -5.14
CA TRP A 59 10.73 0.91 -5.54
C TRP A 59 10.96 0.06 -4.30
N TRP A 60 10.23 -1.04 -4.20
CA TRP A 60 10.25 -1.95 -3.07
C TRP A 60 11.06 -3.20 -3.42
N VAL A 61 11.82 -3.72 -2.46
CA VAL A 61 12.63 -4.93 -2.60
C VAL A 61 12.09 -6.02 -1.68
N GLY A 62 12.01 -7.25 -2.18
CA GLY A 62 11.57 -8.41 -1.40
C GLY A 62 12.19 -9.71 -1.90
N ALA A 63 12.04 -10.77 -1.09
CA ALA A 63 12.36 -12.13 -1.50
C ALA A 63 11.33 -12.61 -2.54
N VAL A 64 11.73 -13.45 -3.48
CA VAL A 64 10.80 -14.03 -4.46
C VAL A 64 9.78 -14.90 -3.73
N ASP A 65 8.50 -14.85 -4.14
CA ASP A 65 7.37 -15.57 -3.54
C ASP A 65 7.04 -15.19 -2.08
N ASP A 66 7.70 -14.17 -1.52
CA ASP A 66 7.25 -13.47 -0.32
C ASP A 66 6.40 -12.25 -0.73
N ASP A 67 5.16 -12.21 -0.24
CA ASP A 67 4.27 -11.05 -0.43
C ASP A 67 4.70 -9.85 0.46
N SER A 68 5.75 -10.03 1.26
CA SER A 68 6.34 -9.03 2.13
C SER A 68 7.52 -8.33 1.44
N TYR A 69 7.43 -7.02 1.29
CA TYR A 69 8.54 -6.18 0.83
C TYR A 69 9.24 -5.54 2.03
N ALA A 70 10.58 -5.62 2.06
CA ALA A 70 11.38 -5.28 3.22
C ALA A 70 11.77 -3.79 3.28
N GLU A 71 12.16 -3.21 2.15
CA GLU A 71 12.71 -1.85 2.07
C GLU A 71 12.28 -1.14 0.79
N ASP A 72 12.23 0.21 0.84
CA ASP A 72 11.82 1.06 -0.27
C ASP A 72 12.83 2.14 -0.66
N PHE A 73 12.87 2.44 -1.95
CA PHE A 73 13.86 3.29 -2.59
C PHE A 73 13.20 4.30 -3.53
N ALA A 74 13.88 5.43 -3.76
CA ALA A 74 13.37 6.46 -4.67
C ALA A 74 13.49 6.01 -6.13
N THR A 75 14.48 5.15 -6.43
CA THR A 75 14.80 4.76 -7.80
C THR A 75 14.97 3.25 -7.95
N ARG A 76 14.73 2.75 -9.17
CA ARG A 76 14.94 1.35 -9.55
C ARG A 76 16.37 0.88 -9.29
N ASP A 77 17.35 1.71 -9.66
CA ASP A 77 18.77 1.33 -9.55
C ASP A 77 19.22 1.19 -8.09
N GLU A 78 18.69 2.01 -7.18
CA GLU A 78 18.92 1.86 -5.74
C GLU A 78 18.31 0.55 -5.22
N ALA A 79 17.08 0.21 -5.63
CA ALA A 79 16.44 -1.04 -5.27
C ALA A 79 17.22 -2.26 -5.79
N ILE A 80 17.75 -2.20 -7.01
CA ILE A 80 18.61 -3.26 -7.57
C ILE A 80 19.90 -3.40 -6.79
N ALA A 81 20.50 -2.29 -6.37
CA ALA A 81 21.74 -2.33 -5.59
C ALA A 81 21.53 -2.93 -4.19
N ALA A 82 20.36 -2.74 -3.59
CA ALA A 82 19.98 -3.33 -2.29
C ALA A 82 19.51 -4.80 -2.41
N GLY A 83 18.92 -5.16 -3.55
CA GLY A 83 18.37 -6.48 -3.88
C GLY A 83 19.16 -7.70 -3.40
N PRO A 84 20.49 -7.79 -3.63
CA PRO A 84 21.29 -8.96 -3.24
C PRO A 84 21.22 -9.32 -1.75
N ALA A 85 20.95 -8.36 -0.86
CA ALA A 85 20.79 -8.62 0.58
C ALA A 85 19.49 -9.37 0.93
N HIS A 86 18.50 -9.32 0.02
CA HIS A 86 17.18 -9.93 0.17
C HIS A 86 16.99 -11.12 -0.78
N ALA A 87 18.07 -11.57 -1.45
CA ALA A 87 17.98 -12.62 -2.42
C ALA A 87 17.84 -14.00 -1.76
N GLU A 88 16.85 -14.76 -2.21
CA GLU A 88 16.63 -16.15 -1.86
C GLU A 88 16.83 -17.01 -3.11
N GLU A 89 17.52 -18.14 -2.95
CA GLU A 89 17.89 -19.03 -4.06
C GLU A 89 18.63 -18.33 -5.22
N GLY A 90 19.28 -17.19 -4.93
CA GLY A 90 20.02 -16.40 -5.91
C GLY A 90 19.17 -15.40 -6.69
N CYS A 91 17.90 -15.20 -6.31
CA CYS A 91 16.99 -14.25 -6.94
C CYS A 91 16.34 -13.32 -5.92
N PHE A 92 15.97 -12.12 -6.35
CA PHE A 92 15.14 -11.20 -5.57
C PHE A 92 14.08 -10.57 -6.49
N GLN A 93 13.05 -9.97 -5.90
CA GLN A 93 12.06 -9.21 -6.65
C GLN A 93 12.10 -7.74 -6.29
N ILE A 94 11.76 -6.91 -7.27
CA ILE A 94 11.50 -5.49 -7.08
C ILE A 94 10.16 -5.12 -7.71
N ILE A 95 9.46 -4.17 -7.10
CA ILE A 95 8.21 -3.63 -7.64
C ILE A 95 8.16 -2.13 -7.41
N GLU A 96 7.61 -1.38 -8.37
CA GLU A 96 7.33 0.03 -8.16
C GLU A 96 5.90 0.17 -7.64
N ALA A 97 5.74 0.62 -6.40
CA ALA A 97 4.44 0.69 -5.75
C ALA A 97 4.21 2.01 -5.02
N ARG A 98 2.94 2.28 -4.73
CA ARG A 98 2.48 3.40 -3.90
C ARG A 98 1.66 2.85 -2.76
N PHE A 99 1.82 3.47 -1.60
CA PHE A 99 0.93 3.28 -0.47
C PHE A 99 -0.13 4.37 -0.43
N TRP A 100 -1.17 4.14 0.37
CA TRP A 100 -2.07 5.21 0.76
C TRP A 100 -1.28 6.18 1.65
N ALA A 101 -1.39 7.49 1.41
CA ALA A 101 -0.62 8.51 2.13
C ALA A 101 -0.98 8.58 3.63
N ASP A 102 -2.11 7.99 4.01
CA ASP A 102 -2.62 7.80 5.36
C ASP A 102 -2.42 6.38 5.88
N ASN A 103 -1.54 5.59 5.23
CA ASN A 103 -1.24 4.27 5.76
C ASN A 103 -0.88 4.41 7.23
N VAL A 104 -1.58 3.65 8.06
CA VAL A 104 -1.42 3.64 9.51
C VAL A 104 -0.05 3.05 9.77
N LYS A 105 1.00 3.89 9.67
CA LYS A 105 2.41 3.51 9.78
C LYS A 105 2.75 2.98 11.19
N ASP A 106 1.83 3.08 12.14
CA ASP A 106 1.99 2.55 13.49
C ASP A 106 1.23 1.23 13.68
N GLY A 107 1.95 0.12 13.53
CA GLY A 107 1.56 -1.20 14.06
C GLY A 107 0.88 -2.17 13.08
N ALA A 108 0.77 -1.84 11.79
CA ALA A 108 0.30 -2.81 10.80
C ALA A 108 1.44 -3.80 10.45
N GLU A 109 1.24 -5.09 10.77
CA GLU A 109 2.19 -6.16 10.42
C GLU A 109 2.25 -6.41 8.90
N ILE A 110 1.20 -6.00 8.16
CA ILE A 110 1.10 -6.12 6.71
C ILE A 110 0.53 -4.80 6.19
N THR A 111 1.21 -4.21 5.22
CA THR A 111 0.76 -2.99 4.57
C THR A 111 0.51 -3.29 3.10
N ASP A 112 -0.71 -3.10 2.62
CA ASP A 112 -1.08 -3.37 1.22
C ASP A 112 -0.80 -2.17 0.32
N PHE A 113 -0.21 -2.43 -0.86
CA PHE A 113 0.01 -1.39 -1.87
C PHE A 113 -1.33 -0.84 -2.38
N ALA A 114 -1.43 0.47 -2.46
CA ALA A 114 -2.56 1.17 -3.09
C ALA A 114 -2.54 1.01 -4.62
N ASP A 115 -1.34 0.93 -5.19
CA ASP A 115 -1.11 0.80 -6.62
C ASP A 115 0.28 0.18 -6.86
N CYS A 116 0.42 -0.61 -7.91
CA CYS A 116 1.67 -1.27 -8.26
C CYS A 116 1.89 -1.30 -9.77
N ARG A 117 3.16 -1.16 -10.18
CA ARG A 117 3.63 -1.25 -11.56
C ARG A 117 5.06 -1.77 -11.61
N ASN A 118 5.52 -2.12 -12.81
CA ASN A 118 6.92 -2.52 -13.08
C ASN A 118 7.46 -3.57 -12.09
N HIS A 119 6.80 -4.72 -12.02
CA HIS A 119 7.26 -5.86 -11.22
C HIS A 119 8.33 -6.65 -11.97
N GLU A 120 9.46 -6.89 -11.31
CA GLU A 120 10.62 -7.54 -11.89
C GLU A 120 11.23 -8.57 -10.91
N ILE A 121 11.71 -9.68 -11.44
CA ILE A 121 12.50 -10.69 -10.71
C ILE A 121 13.91 -10.66 -11.31
N LEU A 122 14.93 -10.57 -10.46
CA LEU A 122 16.32 -10.36 -10.84
C LEU A 122 17.23 -11.41 -10.20
N GLU A 123 18.19 -11.91 -10.97
CA GLU A 123 19.20 -12.88 -10.53
C GLU A 123 20.44 -12.16 -9.97
N VAL A 124 21.07 -12.73 -8.94
CA VAL A 124 22.33 -12.27 -8.37
C VAL A 124 23.48 -13.06 -9.00
N PHE A 125 24.35 -12.35 -9.74
CA PHE A 125 25.54 -12.91 -10.41
C PHE A 125 26.83 -12.67 -9.63
#